data_AF-A0A2V8G040-F1
#
_entry.id   AF-A0A2V8G040-F1
#
_cell.length_a   1.000
_cell.length_b   1.000
_cell.length_c   1.000
_cell.angle_alpha   90.00
_cell.angle_beta   90.00
_cell.angle_gamma   90.00
#
_symmetry.space_group_name_H-M   'P 1'
#
loop_
_entity.id
_entity.type
_entity.pdbx_description
1 polymer ?
#
loop_
_entity_poly.entity_id
_entity_poly.type
_entity_poly.pdbx_seq_one_letter_code
_entity_poly.pdbx_strand_id
1 'polypeptide(L)'
;MFRATVRSVAILMTGPALLAGQRPIQRPALPAAQNAAPYFPERFDWQHKKPDDVGMDAARLDDAVKAAISAENPAPKDLNLMLAASFGRNEPFDTPIGPVKLRAGANGLITRHGYIVAEWGEPKSVDMTFSVTKTFLTTVVGLAWQRGLIHDVNDYAR
;
A
#
# COMPACT_ATOMS: atom_id res chain seq x y z
N MET A 1 8.30 -77.93 -30.22
CA MET A 1 9.76 -78.07 -30.09
C MET A 1 10.13 -78.00 -28.62
N PHE A 2 11.12 -78.79 -28.22
CA PHE A 2 11.46 -79.21 -26.87
C PHE A 2 12.13 -78.13 -25.98
N ARG A 3 11.80 -78.21 -24.68
CA ARG A 3 12.60 -77.98 -23.44
C ARG A 3 13.75 -76.95 -23.45
N ALA A 4 13.80 -76.12 -22.41
CA ALA A 4 14.79 -76.27 -21.32
C ALA A 4 14.53 -75.29 -20.16
N THR A 5 14.42 -75.85 -18.95
CA THR A 5 14.51 -75.17 -17.67
C THR A 5 15.98 -75.03 -17.30
N VAL A 6 16.43 -73.85 -16.88
CA VAL A 6 17.71 -73.69 -16.18
C VAL A 6 17.43 -73.05 -14.82
N ARG A 7 17.72 -73.82 -13.77
CA ARG A 7 17.82 -73.33 -12.38
C ARG A 7 19.21 -72.73 -12.20
N SER A 8 19.28 -71.49 -11.73
CA SER A 8 20.52 -70.90 -11.24
C SER A 8 20.37 -70.54 -9.77
N VAL A 9 21.24 -71.17 -8.98
CA VAL A 9 21.45 -70.97 -7.55
C VAL A 9 22.14 -69.63 -7.32
N ALA A 10 21.59 -68.77 -6.48
CA ALA A 10 22.27 -67.57 -6.01
C ALA A 10 22.80 -67.81 -4.59
N ILE A 11 24.12 -67.75 -4.45
CA ILE A 11 24.86 -67.90 -3.21
C ILE A 11 24.68 -66.62 -2.38
N LEU A 12 24.22 -66.77 -1.14
CA LEU A 12 24.04 -65.69 -0.18
C LEU A 12 25.39 -65.35 0.47
N MET A 13 25.96 -64.20 0.14
CA MET A 13 27.13 -63.64 0.85
C MET A 13 26.64 -62.59 1.85
N THR A 14 26.60 -62.97 3.13
CA THR A 14 26.32 -62.07 4.26
C THR A 14 27.58 -61.29 4.63
N GLY A 15 27.59 -59.99 4.32
CA GLY A 15 28.53 -59.03 4.92
C GLY A 15 27.83 -58.23 6.02
N PRO A 16 28.50 -57.87 7.14
CA PRO A 16 27.87 -57.12 8.22
C PRO A 16 27.73 -55.64 7.80
N ALA A 17 26.50 -55.14 7.81
CA ALA A 17 26.22 -53.72 7.64
C ALA A 17 26.56 -52.98 8.95
N LEU A 18 27.58 -52.12 8.92
CA LEU A 18 27.84 -51.14 9.98
C LEU A 18 26.69 -50.13 10.00
N LEU A 19 25.83 -50.19 11.02
CA LEU A 19 24.88 -49.11 11.31
C LEU A 19 25.63 -47.93 11.92
N ALA A 20 25.96 -46.95 11.09
CA ALA A 20 26.32 -45.61 11.56
C ALA A 20 25.04 -44.91 12.06
N GLY A 21 24.90 -44.77 13.38
CA GLY A 21 23.80 -44.02 13.98
C GLY A 21 23.83 -42.55 13.58
N GLN A 22 22.87 -42.12 12.76
CA GLN A 22 22.66 -40.72 12.46
C GLN A 22 22.07 -40.02 13.68
N ARG A 23 22.84 -39.15 14.34
CA ARG A 23 22.30 -38.22 15.33
C ARG A 23 21.39 -37.23 14.60
N PRO A 24 20.16 -36.97 15.08
CA PRO A 24 19.32 -35.96 14.49
C PRO A 24 20.02 -34.60 14.61
N ILE A 25 20.20 -33.92 13.48
CA ILE A 25 20.67 -32.53 13.45
C ILE A 25 19.58 -31.69 14.10
N GLN A 26 19.75 -31.33 15.37
CA GLN A 26 18.93 -30.29 16.00
C GLN A 26 19.28 -28.96 15.34
N ARG A 27 18.42 -28.52 14.43
CA ARG A 27 18.46 -27.15 13.92
C ARG A 27 18.18 -26.22 15.10
N PRO A 28 19.02 -25.18 15.34
CA PRO A 28 18.70 -24.18 16.34
C PRO A 28 17.33 -23.59 16.00
N ALA A 29 16.42 -23.57 16.97
CA ALA A 29 15.17 -22.85 16.82
C ALA A 29 15.50 -21.37 16.61
N LEU A 30 15.06 -20.81 15.48
CA LEU A 30 15.08 -19.36 15.28
C LEU A 30 14.28 -18.73 16.44
N PRO A 31 14.74 -17.61 17.01
CA PRO A 31 13.96 -16.91 18.03
C PRO A 31 12.55 -16.69 17.49
N ALA A 32 11.54 -17.10 18.25
CA ALA A 32 10.16 -16.79 17.90
C ALA A 32 10.06 -15.27 17.79
N ALA A 33 9.80 -14.75 16.59
CA ALA A 33 9.46 -13.35 16.41
C ALA A 33 8.29 -13.05 17.35
N GLN A 34 8.49 -12.12 18.29
CA GLN A 34 7.38 -11.58 19.06
C GLN A 34 6.43 -10.96 18.04
N ASN A 35 5.28 -11.60 17.81
CA ASN A 35 4.20 -11.05 17.00
C ASN A 35 3.61 -9.85 17.77
N ALA A 36 4.29 -8.72 17.73
CA ALA A 36 3.68 -7.45 18.09
C ALA A 36 2.47 -7.25 17.17
N ALA A 37 1.33 -6.86 17.74
CA ALA A 37 0.16 -6.53 16.94
C ALA A 37 0.54 -5.47 15.90
N PRO A 38 0.01 -5.55 14.66
CA PRO A 38 0.27 -4.53 13.66
C PRO A 38 -0.12 -3.16 14.19
N TYR A 39 0.73 -2.17 13.97
CA TYR A 39 0.43 -0.79 14.34
C TYR A 39 -0.62 -0.22 13.39
N PHE A 40 -1.68 0.34 13.97
CA PHE A 40 -2.67 1.16 13.28
C PHE A 40 -2.67 2.54 13.94
N PRO A 41 -2.51 3.62 13.17
CA PRO A 41 -2.47 4.95 13.74
C PRO A 41 -3.83 5.38 14.28
N GLU A 42 -3.81 6.07 15.42
CA GLU A 42 -5.00 6.72 15.95
C GLU A 42 -5.39 7.92 15.09
N ARG A 43 -6.65 8.35 15.25
CA ARG A 43 -7.14 9.53 14.53
C ARG A 43 -6.30 10.76 14.92
N PHE A 44 -5.54 11.26 13.96
CA PHE A 44 -4.63 12.42 14.06
C PHE A 44 -3.31 12.21 14.80
N ASP A 45 -2.99 11.00 15.26
CA ASP A 45 -1.75 10.71 16.00
C ASP A 45 -0.91 9.65 15.28
N TRP A 46 -0.43 10.00 14.09
CA TRP A 46 0.41 9.12 13.28
C TRP A 46 1.87 9.25 13.73
N GLN A 47 2.44 8.14 14.18
CA GLN A 47 3.86 8.05 14.53
C GLN A 47 4.78 8.06 13.30
N HIS A 48 5.94 8.71 13.44
CA HIS A 48 7.01 8.71 12.45
C HIS A 48 8.02 7.60 12.71
N LYS A 49 8.58 7.05 11.64
CA LYS A 49 9.74 6.13 11.69
C LYS A 49 10.76 6.49 10.63
N LYS A 50 12.02 6.11 10.86
CA LYS A 50 13.03 6.21 9.80
C LYS A 50 12.70 5.19 8.70
N PRO A 51 13.07 5.47 7.44
CA PRO A 51 12.86 4.53 6.35
C PRO A 51 13.48 3.15 6.64
N ASP A 52 14.70 3.14 7.17
CA ASP A 52 15.42 1.90 7.50
C ASP A 52 14.70 1.06 8.56
N ASP A 53 14.03 1.69 9.53
CA ASP A 53 13.28 1.02 10.61
C ASP A 53 12.05 0.25 10.09
N VAL A 54 11.62 0.54 8.85
CA VAL A 54 10.50 -0.13 8.18
C VAL A 54 10.94 -0.85 6.90
N GLY A 55 12.24 -1.07 6.71
CA GLY A 55 12.79 -1.80 5.58
C GLY A 55 12.68 -1.05 4.25
N MET A 56 12.72 0.29 4.27
CA MET A 56 12.77 1.14 3.09
C MET A 56 14.17 1.73 2.90
N ASP A 57 14.60 1.88 1.65
CA ASP A 57 15.84 2.55 1.29
C ASP A 57 15.69 4.06 1.43
N ALA A 58 16.44 4.67 2.35
CA ALA A 58 16.36 6.09 2.63
C ALA A 58 16.75 6.98 1.43
N ALA A 59 17.72 6.58 0.62
CA ALA A 59 18.16 7.36 -0.54
C ALA A 59 17.10 7.36 -1.64
N ARG A 60 16.50 6.20 -1.93
CA ARG A 60 15.42 6.10 -2.92
C ARG A 60 14.15 6.82 -2.48
N LEU A 61 13.87 6.84 -1.18
CA LEU A 61 12.75 7.60 -0.63
C LEU A 61 12.98 9.12 -0.81
N ASP A 62 14.18 9.58 -0.50
CA ASP A 62 14.57 10.99 -0.69
C ASP A 62 14.50 11.41 -2.16
N ASP A 63 14.96 10.56 -3.09
CA ASP A 63 14.80 10.79 -4.54
C ASP A 63 13.33 10.92 -4.95
N ALA A 64 12.43 10.09 -4.39
CA ALA A 64 11.00 10.17 -4.66
C ALA A 64 10.38 11.47 -4.12
N VAL A 65 10.78 11.91 -2.93
CA VAL A 65 10.35 13.19 -2.34
C VAL A 65 10.81 14.36 -3.21
N LYS A 66 12.09 14.38 -3.62
CA LYS A 66 12.64 15.39 -4.54
C LYS A 66 11.91 15.41 -5.87
N ALA A 67 11.63 14.24 -6.44
CA ALA A 67 10.87 14.12 -7.67
C ALA A 67 9.46 14.73 -7.51
N ALA A 68 8.75 14.39 -6.44
CA ALA A 68 7.42 14.94 -6.16
C ALA A 68 7.42 16.47 -5.99
N ILE A 69 8.41 17.03 -5.30
CA ILE A 69 8.57 18.48 -5.13
C ILE A 69 8.89 19.14 -6.48
N SER A 70 9.78 18.55 -7.27
CA SER A 70 10.17 19.09 -8.59
C SER A 70 9.03 19.04 -9.63
N ALA A 71 8.09 18.12 -9.47
CA ALA A 71 6.91 17.94 -10.33
C ALA A 71 5.70 18.77 -9.89
N GLU A 72 5.91 19.77 -9.02
CA GLU A 72 4.85 20.64 -8.55
C GLU A 72 4.05 21.28 -9.69
N ASN A 73 2.72 21.30 -9.56
CA ASN A 73 1.85 21.93 -10.53
C ASN A 73 2.20 23.43 -10.68
N PRO A 74 2.58 23.88 -11.90
CA PRO A 74 3.01 25.27 -12.15
C PRO A 74 1.83 26.27 -12.21
N ALA A 75 0.59 25.79 -12.13
CA ALA A 75 -0.57 26.66 -12.11
C ALA A 75 -0.53 27.64 -10.90
N PRO A 76 -1.10 28.85 -11.05
CA PRO A 76 -1.09 29.86 -9.99
C PRO A 76 -1.56 29.29 -8.64
N LYS A 77 -0.93 29.76 -7.56
CA LYS A 77 -1.32 29.40 -6.19
C LYS A 77 -2.65 30.02 -5.77
N ASP A 78 -3.00 31.16 -6.37
CA ASP A 78 -4.33 31.75 -6.19
C ASP A 78 -5.36 30.87 -6.90
N LEU A 79 -6.17 30.18 -6.09
CA LEU A 79 -7.21 29.28 -6.60
C LEU A 79 -8.32 30.03 -7.32
N ASN A 80 -8.63 31.30 -6.99
CA ASN A 80 -9.60 32.07 -7.77
C ASN A 80 -9.10 32.25 -9.20
N LEU A 81 -7.84 32.64 -9.36
CA LEU A 81 -7.22 32.80 -10.67
C LEU A 81 -7.11 31.47 -11.41
N MET A 82 -6.70 30.40 -10.72
CA MET A 82 -6.57 29.06 -11.31
C MET A 82 -7.92 28.54 -11.83
N LEU A 83 -8.99 28.67 -11.05
CA LEU A 83 -10.33 28.22 -11.42
C LEU A 83 -10.84 29.01 -12.63
N ALA A 84 -10.79 30.34 -12.57
CA ALA A 84 -11.21 31.22 -13.67
C ALA A 84 -10.40 31.01 -14.96
N ALA A 85 -9.12 30.68 -14.85
CA ALA A 85 -8.26 30.42 -16.01
C ALA A 85 -8.40 29.01 -16.60
N SER A 86 -9.09 28.09 -15.91
CA SER A 86 -9.25 26.68 -16.30
C SER A 86 -10.62 26.44 -16.96
N PHE A 87 -11.45 25.56 -16.39
CA PHE A 87 -12.81 25.32 -16.86
C PHE A 87 -13.68 26.58 -16.80
N GLY A 88 -13.49 27.42 -15.79
CA GLY A 88 -14.24 28.69 -15.66
C GLY A 88 -14.00 29.68 -16.80
N ARG A 89 -13.01 29.44 -17.65
CA ARG A 89 -12.83 30.26 -18.85
C ARG A 89 -13.98 30.10 -19.85
N ASN A 90 -14.55 28.89 -19.95
CA ASN A 90 -15.45 28.52 -21.05
C ASN A 90 -16.73 27.79 -20.60
N GLU A 91 -16.74 27.20 -19.40
CA GLU A 91 -17.89 26.44 -18.90
C GLU A 91 -18.91 27.36 -18.21
N PRO A 92 -20.21 27.20 -18.49
CA PRO A 92 -21.24 27.92 -17.75
C PRO A 92 -21.32 27.43 -16.29
N PHE A 93 -21.84 28.27 -15.40
CA PHE A 93 -22.05 27.96 -13.97
C PHE A 93 -20.77 27.61 -13.20
N ASP A 94 -19.67 28.28 -13.53
CA ASP A 94 -18.33 28.08 -12.97
C ASP A 94 -18.03 28.89 -11.71
N THR A 95 -19.00 29.68 -11.23
CA THR A 95 -18.84 30.51 -10.04
C THR A 95 -18.49 29.65 -8.82
N PRO A 96 -17.31 29.86 -8.18
CA PRO A 96 -16.93 29.10 -7.00
C PRO A 96 -17.95 29.25 -5.87
N ILE A 97 -18.35 28.12 -5.29
CA ILE A 97 -19.25 28.10 -4.13
C ILE A 97 -18.41 27.98 -2.86
N GLY A 98 -18.51 28.99 -1.99
CA GLY A 98 -17.79 29.03 -0.72
C GLY A 98 -16.37 29.63 -0.81
N PRO A 99 -15.68 29.76 0.33
CA PRO A 99 -14.37 30.39 0.39
C PRO A 99 -13.29 29.52 -0.27
N VAL A 100 -12.39 30.16 -1.01
CA VAL A 100 -11.13 29.57 -1.47
C VAL A 100 -9.95 30.31 -0.83
N LYS A 101 -8.81 29.63 -0.71
CA LYS A 101 -7.56 30.18 -0.19
C LYS A 101 -6.42 29.94 -1.17
N LEU A 102 -5.25 30.52 -0.90
CA LEU A 102 -4.03 30.15 -1.61
C LEU A 102 -3.74 28.66 -1.40
N ARG A 103 -3.47 27.97 -2.52
CA ARG A 103 -2.97 26.60 -2.54
C ARG A 103 -1.62 26.56 -1.85
N ALA A 104 -1.39 25.56 -1.00
CA ALA A 104 -0.09 25.34 -0.38
C ALA A 104 0.95 24.89 -1.42
N GLY A 105 2.22 24.80 -1.01
CA GLY A 105 3.30 24.22 -1.81
C GLY A 105 3.06 22.75 -2.14
N ALA A 106 4.02 22.12 -2.81
CA ALA A 106 4.05 20.67 -2.96
C ALA A 106 4.15 20.06 -1.55
N ASN A 107 3.08 19.42 -1.12
CA ASN A 107 3.01 18.74 0.17
C ASN A 107 2.78 17.25 -0.06
N GLY A 108 3.24 16.43 0.86
CA GLY A 108 2.91 15.02 0.83
C GLY A 108 3.43 14.27 2.04
N LEU A 109 2.97 13.03 2.13
CA LEU A 109 3.37 12.07 3.13
C LEU A 109 3.49 10.70 2.46
N ILE A 110 4.48 9.93 2.88
CA ILE A 110 4.63 8.53 2.49
C ILE A 110 4.51 7.71 3.76
N THR A 111 3.72 6.64 3.69
CA THR A 111 3.43 5.80 4.85
C THR A 111 3.83 4.35 4.57
N ARG A 112 4.24 3.66 5.63
CA ARG A 112 4.59 2.24 5.57
C ARG A 112 4.28 1.58 6.90
N HIS A 113 3.51 0.49 6.87
CA HIS A 113 3.08 -0.24 8.08
C HIS A 113 2.39 0.65 9.13
N GLY A 114 1.60 1.64 8.67
CA GLY A 114 0.89 2.58 9.55
C GLY A 114 1.72 3.79 10.00
N TYR A 115 3.03 3.80 9.77
CA TYR A 115 3.92 4.91 10.15
C TYR A 115 4.11 5.91 9.02
N ILE A 116 4.32 7.18 9.36
CA ILE A 116 4.85 8.18 8.42
C ILE A 116 6.36 7.98 8.31
N VAL A 117 6.88 7.88 7.09
CA VAL A 117 8.31 7.63 6.82
C VAL A 117 8.98 8.76 6.06
N ALA A 118 8.18 9.60 5.39
CA ALA A 118 8.59 10.88 4.84
C ALA A 118 7.38 11.81 4.84
N GLU A 119 7.64 13.09 5.04
CA GLU A 119 6.65 14.16 5.08
C GLU A 119 7.34 15.43 4.60
N TRP A 120 6.69 16.21 3.74
CA TRP A 120 7.25 17.46 3.23
C TRP A 120 6.17 18.52 3.02
N GLY A 121 6.59 19.77 3.07
CA GLY A 121 5.69 20.92 3.00
C GLY A 121 4.79 21.03 4.23
N GLU A 122 3.54 21.42 4.02
CA GLU A 122 2.52 21.69 5.04
C GLU A 122 1.31 20.76 4.89
N PRO A 123 1.44 19.44 5.18
CA PRO A 123 0.38 18.45 4.93
C PRO A 123 -0.88 18.63 5.78
N LYS A 124 -0.78 19.42 6.86
CA LYS A 124 -1.95 19.83 7.67
C LYS A 124 -2.68 21.06 7.10
N SER A 125 -2.14 21.70 6.07
CA SER A 125 -2.81 22.81 5.40
C SER A 125 -4.08 22.31 4.70
N VAL A 126 -5.21 22.95 5.00
CA VAL A 126 -6.45 22.73 4.25
C VAL A 126 -6.24 23.22 2.82
N ASP A 127 -6.51 22.37 1.83
CA ASP A 127 -6.37 22.71 0.41
C ASP A 127 -7.50 22.07 -0.41
N MET A 128 -7.73 22.61 -1.62
CA MET A 128 -8.73 22.06 -2.52
C MET A 128 -8.26 20.74 -3.10
N THR A 129 -8.94 19.64 -2.76
CA THR A 129 -8.56 18.29 -3.20
C THR A 129 -9.18 17.88 -4.54
N PHE A 130 -10.01 18.73 -5.15
CA PHE A 130 -10.70 18.47 -6.41
C PHE A 130 -11.39 17.10 -6.45
N SER A 131 -11.00 16.23 -7.39
CA SER A 131 -11.67 14.94 -7.62
C SER A 131 -11.46 13.90 -6.53
N VAL A 132 -10.61 14.14 -5.52
CA VAL A 132 -10.60 13.28 -4.31
C VAL A 132 -11.99 13.24 -3.65
N THR A 133 -12.80 14.31 -3.80
CA THR A 133 -14.21 14.35 -3.38
C THR A 133 -15.02 13.13 -3.87
N LYS A 134 -14.70 12.61 -5.06
CA LYS A 134 -15.41 11.45 -5.63
C LYS A 134 -15.17 10.18 -4.82
N THR A 135 -13.97 9.98 -4.25
CA THR A 135 -13.68 8.85 -3.37
C THR A 135 -14.54 8.90 -2.10
N PHE A 136 -14.69 10.08 -1.50
CA PHE A 136 -15.60 10.25 -0.37
C PHE A 136 -17.05 9.93 -0.75
N LEU A 137 -17.52 10.41 -1.92
CA LEU A 137 -18.85 10.09 -2.43
C LEU A 137 -19.06 8.58 -2.57
N THR A 138 -18.12 7.86 -3.19
CA THR A 138 -18.24 6.38 -3.32
C THR A 138 -18.29 5.68 -1.97
N THR A 139 -17.55 6.17 -0.97
CA THR A 139 -17.58 5.63 0.40
C THR A 139 -18.95 5.84 1.05
N VAL A 140 -19.51 7.06 0.92
CA VAL A 140 -20.85 7.39 1.43
C VAL A 140 -21.92 6.52 0.77
N VAL A 141 -21.84 6.32 -0.55
CA VAL A 141 -22.74 5.43 -1.30
C VAL A 141 -22.65 3.99 -0.78
N GLY A 142 -21.44 3.46 -0.58
CA GLY A 142 -21.25 2.11 -0.02
C GLY A 142 -21.86 1.97 1.37
N LEU A 143 -21.70 2.98 2.24
CA LEU A 143 -22.32 2.99 3.56
C LEU A 143 -23.85 3.07 3.50
N ALA A 144 -24.41 3.85 2.57
CA ALA A 144 -25.85 3.96 2.38
C ALA A 144 -26.46 2.66 1.87
N TRP A 145 -25.81 2.00 0.92
CA TRP A 145 -26.20 0.68 0.43
C TRP A 145 -26.14 -0.40 1.53
N GLN A 146 -25.05 -0.46 2.30
CA GLN A 146 -24.92 -1.38 3.43
C GLN A 146 -26.04 -1.20 4.47
N ARG A 147 -26.55 0.03 4.61
CA ARG A 147 -27.66 0.37 5.52
C ARG A 147 -29.06 0.19 4.90
N GLY A 148 -29.15 -0.27 3.64
CA GLY A 148 -30.41 -0.44 2.92
C GLY A 148 -31.08 0.88 2.50
N LEU A 149 -30.39 2.01 2.56
CA LEU A 149 -30.89 3.31 2.08
C LEU A 149 -30.83 3.42 0.56
N ILE A 150 -29.89 2.69 -0.05
CA ILE A 150 -29.88 2.39 -1.48
C ILE A 150 -30.24 0.91 -1.58
N HIS A 151 -31.31 0.60 -2.31
CA HIS A 151 -31.83 -0.77 -2.39
C HIS A 151 -30.98 -1.63 -3.33
N ASP A 152 -30.87 -1.21 -4.59
CA ASP A 152 -30.01 -1.82 -5.60
C ASP A 152 -29.15 -0.73 -6.27
N VAL A 153 -27.85 -1.00 -6.42
CA VAL A 153 -26.93 -0.10 -7.13
C VAL A 153 -27.15 -0.11 -8.65
N ASN A 154 -27.96 -1.05 -9.15
CA ASN A 154 -28.38 -1.13 -10.55
C ASN A 154 -29.72 -0.44 -10.81
N ASP A 155 -30.38 0.11 -9.79
CA ASP A 155 -31.60 0.88 -9.98
C ASP A 155 -31.34 2.12 -10.85
N TYR A 156 -32.29 2.45 -11.72
CA TYR A 156 -32.22 3.68 -12.50
C TYR A 156 -32.35 4.91 -11.58
N ALA A 157 -31.42 5.85 -11.74
CA ALA A 157 -31.60 7.20 -11.19
C ALA A 157 -32.87 7.82 -11.80
N ARG A 158 -33.73 8.39 -10.96
CA ARG A 158 -34.98 9.06 -11.36
C ARG A 158 -34.89 10.55 -11.10
#